data_AF-R4XC39-F1
#
_entry.id   AF-R4XC39-F1
#
_cell.length_a   1.000
_cell.length_b   1.000
_cell.length_c   1.000
_cell.angle_alpha   90.00
_cell.angle_beta   90.00
_cell.angle_gamma   90.00
#
_symmetry.space_group_name_H-M   'P 1'
#
loop_
_entity.id
_entity.type
_entity.pdbx_description
1 polymer ?
#
loop_
_entity_poly.entity_id
_entity_poly.type
_entity_poly.pdbx_seq_one_letter_code
_entity_poly.pdbx_strand_id
1 'polypeptide(L)'
;MSAVTQIHRITTETQVTTRLSQELVQTMLSASIGCIAYLRGIFPDDTFFEERYNANTVRSGPQKQPSRLEGGQRVMRLQRNASPGAAELLDYLV
;
A
#
# COMPACT_ATOMS: atom_id res chain seq x y z
N MET A 1 -37.93 20.46 -24.27
CA MET A 1 -36.74 21.25 -23.85
C MET A 1 -35.89 20.35 -22.97
N SER A 2 -34.86 19.72 -23.53
CA SER A 2 -34.01 18.76 -22.81
C SER A 2 -32.74 19.45 -22.35
N ALA A 3 -32.52 19.48 -21.03
CA ALA A 3 -31.28 19.98 -20.44
C ALA A 3 -30.19 18.91 -20.56
N VAL A 4 -29.14 19.20 -21.32
CA VAL A 4 -27.95 18.35 -21.42
C VAL A 4 -27.00 18.77 -20.29
N THR A 5 -26.93 17.95 -19.24
CA THR A 5 -25.96 18.13 -18.15
C THR A 5 -24.57 17.71 -18.65
N GLN A 6 -23.67 18.66 -18.84
CA GLN A 6 -22.29 18.41 -19.22
C GLN A 6 -21.52 17.88 -18.00
N ILE A 7 -21.07 16.62 -18.06
CA ILE A 7 -20.20 16.02 -17.03
C ILE A 7 -18.77 16.48 -17.31
N HIS A 8 -18.26 17.41 -16.50
CA HIS A 8 -16.88 17.89 -16.56
C HIS A 8 -15.96 16.82 -15.93
N ARG A 9 -15.31 16.00 -16.76
CA ARG A 9 -14.27 15.08 -16.29
C ARG A 9 -13.01 15.88 -15.95
N ILE A 10 -12.75 16.07 -14.67
CA ILE A 10 -11.47 16.60 -14.19
C ILE A 10 -10.45 15.46 -14.26
N THR A 11 -9.61 15.46 -15.30
CA THR A 11 -8.42 14.60 -15.36
C THR A 11 -7.39 15.17 -14.39
N THR A 12 -7.27 14.56 -13.21
CA THR A 12 -6.19 14.88 -12.27
C THR A 12 -4.93 14.18 -12.74
N GLU A 13 -4.16 14.84 -13.61
CA GLU A 13 -2.79 14.42 -13.88
C GLU A 13 -1.99 14.53 -12.59
N THR A 14 -1.73 13.38 -11.96
CA THR A 14 -0.88 13.33 -10.76
C THR A 14 0.53 13.61 -11.23
N GLN A 15 1.02 14.82 -11.01
CA GLN A 15 2.38 15.20 -11.38
C GLN A 15 3.34 14.24 -10.65
N VAL A 16 4.07 13.41 -11.42
CA VAL A 16 5.07 12.51 -10.86
C VAL A 16 6.17 13.38 -10.25
N THR A 17 6.29 13.34 -8.93
CA THR A 17 7.32 14.08 -8.19
C THR A 17 8.39 13.12 -7.70
N THR A 18 9.61 13.62 -7.51
CA THR A 18 10.72 12.85 -6.91
C THR A 18 10.32 12.24 -5.57
N ARG A 19 9.57 12.99 -4.76
CA ARG A 19 9.06 12.52 -3.46
C ARG A 19 8.16 11.30 -3.60
N LEU A 20 7.21 11.33 -4.55
CA LEU A 20 6.34 10.18 -4.81
C LEU A 20 7.14 8.95 -5.24
N SER A 21 8.16 9.12 -6.08
CA SER A 21 9.04 8.03 -6.47
C SER A 21 9.84 7.47 -5.29
N GLN A 22 10.34 8.33 -4.40
CA GLN A 22 11.06 7.90 -3.19
C GLN A 22 10.15 7.12 -2.23
N GLU A 23 8.96 7.65 -1.93
CA GLU A 23 7.98 6.99 -1.07
C GLU A 23 7.55 5.62 -1.64
N LEU A 24 7.40 5.53 -2.98
CA LEU A 24 7.11 4.28 -3.65
C LEU A 24 8.25 3.25 -3.48
N VAL A 25 9.50 3.65 -3.77
CA VAL A 25 10.66 2.75 -3.65
C VAL A 25 10.83 2.29 -2.20
N GLN A 26 10.69 3.19 -1.23
CA GLN A 26 10.75 2.87 0.21
C GLN A 26 9.66 1.86 0.60
N THR A 27 8.44 2.05 0.11
CA THR A 27 7.33 1.12 0.32
C THR A 27 7.63 -0.26 -0.27
N MET A 28 8.11 -0.31 -1.52
CA MET A 28 8.44 -1.56 -2.20
C MET A 28 9.58 -2.33 -1.51
N LEU A 29 10.63 -1.63 -1.07
CA LEU A 29 11.74 -2.24 -0.34
C LEU A 29 11.28 -2.80 1.01
N SER A 30 10.51 -2.01 1.78
CA SER A 30 9.97 -2.44 3.07
C SER A 30 9.06 -3.66 2.92
N ALA A 31 8.18 -3.67 1.92
CA ALA A 31 7.31 -4.80 1.59
C ALA A 31 8.10 -6.06 1.17
N SER A 32 9.11 -5.89 0.30
CA SER A 32 9.93 -7.01 -0.19
C SER A 32 10.71 -7.67 0.94
N ILE A 33 11.29 -6.87 1.83
CA ILE A 33 12.05 -7.37 2.97
C ILE A 33 11.12 -8.02 4.01
N GLY A 34 9.92 -7.46 4.23
CA GLY A 34 8.88 -8.09 5.04
C GLY A 34 8.54 -9.51 4.55
N CYS A 35 8.33 -9.67 3.24
CA CYS A 35 8.10 -10.99 2.64
C CYS A 35 9.28 -11.95 2.83
N ILE A 36 10.51 -11.48 2.64
CA ILE A 36 11.71 -12.31 2.84
C ILE A 36 11.81 -12.74 4.30
N ALA A 37 11.61 -11.82 5.25
CA ALA A 37 11.68 -12.10 6.67
C ALA A 37 10.63 -13.13 7.11
N TYR A 38 9.42 -13.04 6.56
CA TYR A 38 8.36 -14.03 6.78
C TYR A 38 8.72 -15.39 6.20
N LEU A 39 9.07 -15.47 4.91
CA LEU A 39 9.36 -16.73 4.22
C LEU A 39 10.59 -17.48 4.77
N ARG A 40 11.48 -16.76 5.46
CA ARG A 40 12.67 -17.33 6.11
C ARG A 40 12.50 -17.58 7.60
N GLY A 41 11.37 -17.19 8.20
CA GLY A 41 11.13 -17.33 9.64
C GLY A 41 12.12 -16.52 10.48
N ILE A 42 12.52 -15.33 10.01
CA ILE A 42 13.44 -14.44 10.76
C ILE A 42 12.75 -13.95 12.04
N PHE A 43 11.44 -13.73 11.98
CA PHE A 43 10.60 -13.38 13.12
C PHE A 43 9.44 -14.37 13.24
N PRO A 44 8.81 -14.49 14.41
CA PRO A 44 7.59 -15.28 14.58
C PRO A 44 6.42 -14.76 13.74
N ASP A 45 5.49 -15.63 13.34
CA ASP A 45 4.39 -15.31 12.43
C ASP A 45 3.47 -14.18 12.93
N ASP A 46 3.29 -14.05 14.25
CA ASP A 46 2.49 -13.01 14.89
C ASP A 46 3.09 -11.60 14.79
N THR A 47 4.35 -11.50 14.36
CA THR A 47 5.00 -10.21 14.07
C THR A 47 4.64 -9.63 12.70
N PHE A 48 3.90 -10.38 11.89
CA PHE A 48 3.52 -9.99 10.55
C PHE A 48 2.03 -9.74 10.42
N PHE A 49 1.68 -8.85 9.50
CA PHE A 49 0.31 -8.63 9.05
C PHE A 49 0.24 -8.66 7.53
N GLU A 50 -0.92 -8.98 7.00
CA GLU A 50 -1.16 -8.94 5.58
C GLU A 50 -1.57 -7.54 5.14
N GLU A 51 -0.88 -6.99 4.16
CA GLU A 51 -1.28 -5.77 3.45
C GLU A 51 -1.73 -6.11 2.03
N ARG A 52 -2.77 -5.41 1.54
CA ARG A 52 -3.31 -5.59 0.20
C ARG A 52 -2.99 -4.40 -0.70
N TYR A 53 -2.29 -4.67 -1.80
CA TYR A 53 -2.00 -3.68 -2.83
C TYR A 53 -2.98 -3.84 -4.00
N ASN A 54 -3.83 -2.82 -4.20
CA ASN A 54 -4.82 -2.78 -5.27
C ASN A 54 -4.32 -1.87 -6.40
N ALA A 55 -3.99 -2.46 -7.56
CA ALA A 55 -3.54 -1.71 -8.74
C ALA A 55 -4.60 -0.72 -9.28
N ASN A 56 -5.88 -0.92 -8.95
CA ASN A 56 -7.00 -0.12 -9.48
C ASN A 56 -7.39 1.10 -8.63
N THR A 57 -6.65 1.45 -7.59
CA THR A 57 -6.95 2.66 -6.79
C THR A 57 -6.25 3.90 -7.32
N VAL A 58 -6.54 4.25 -8.59
CA VAL A 58 -6.49 5.65 -8.99
C VAL A 58 -7.59 6.36 -8.19
N ARG A 59 -7.16 7.10 -7.17
CA ARG A 59 -7.94 7.76 -6.11
C ARG A 59 -9.27 8.32 -6.61
N SER A 60 -10.35 7.57 -6.41
CA SER A 60 -11.72 8.03 -6.67
C SER A 60 -12.45 8.21 -5.34
N GLY A 61 -12.22 9.35 -4.67
CA GLY A 61 -13.08 9.92 -3.61
C GLY A 61 -13.45 9.02 -2.40
N PRO A 62 -14.13 9.59 -1.38
CA PRO A 62 -14.55 8.82 -0.22
C PRO A 62 -15.87 8.10 -0.54
N GLN A 63 -15.79 6.97 -1.26
CA GLN A 63 -16.97 6.13 -1.45
C GLN A 63 -17.00 5.04 -0.37
N LYS A 64 -17.85 5.26 0.63
CA LYS A 64 -18.34 4.18 1.51
C LYS A 64 -19.10 3.19 0.62
N GLN A 65 -18.48 2.08 0.24
CA GLN A 65 -19.24 0.90 -0.21
C GLN A 65 -18.57 -0.40 0.22
N PRO A 66 -19.32 -1.34 0.81
CA PRO A 66 -18.83 -2.65 1.20
C PRO A 66 -18.95 -3.56 -0.02
N SER A 67 -17.92 -3.64 -0.84
CA SER A 67 -17.83 -4.69 -1.85
C SER A 67 -16.48 -5.39 -1.74
N ARG A 68 -16.55 -6.72 -1.67
CA ARG A 68 -15.42 -7.62 -1.70
C ARG A 68 -14.58 -7.32 -2.95
N LEU A 69 -13.53 -6.52 -2.81
CA LEU A 69 -12.50 -6.38 -3.84
C LEU A 69 -11.62 -7.64 -3.74
N GLU A 70 -12.06 -8.72 -4.38
CA GLU A 70 -11.36 -10.02 -4.51
C GLU A 70 -10.21 -9.96 -5.54
N GLY A 71 -9.46 -8.86 -5.59
CA GLY A 71 -8.40 -8.68 -6.58
C GLY A 71 -7.39 -7.64 -6.15
N GLY A 72 -6.37 -8.10 -5.42
CA GLY A 72 -5.23 -7.30 -4.98
C GLY A 72 -4.09 -8.21 -4.54
N GLN A 73 -2.85 -7.78 -4.72
CA GLN A 73 -1.69 -8.56 -4.30
C GLN A 73 -1.56 -8.49 -2.78
N ARG A 74 -1.55 -9.64 -2.12
CA ARG A 74 -1.36 -9.78 -0.68
C ARG A 74 0.13 -9.90 -0.40
N VAL A 75 0.62 -9.11 0.55
CA VAL A 75 2.04 -9.05 0.92
C VAL A 75 2.13 -9.17 2.44
N MET A 76 3.09 -9.95 2.92
CA MET A 76 3.38 -10.07 4.35
C MET A 76 4.28 -8.92 4.78
N ARG A 77 3.78 -8.12 5.71
CA ARG A 77 4.46 -6.94 6.23
C ARG A 77 4.82 -7.11 7.69
N LEU A 78 6.00 -6.62 8.04
CA LEU A 78 6.47 -6.63 9.43
C LEU A 78 5.81 -5.50 10.22
N GLN A 79 5.35 -5.82 11.42
CA GLN A 79 4.74 -4.86 12.35
C GLN A 79 5.80 -4.23 13.26
N ARG A 80 5.91 -2.90 13.23
CA ARG A 80 6.91 -2.15 14.04
C ARG A 80 6.84 -2.45 15.53
N ASN A 81 5.64 -2.55 16.08
CA ASN A 81 5.46 -2.69 17.52
C ASN A 81 5.42 -4.15 18.00
N ALA A 82 5.70 -5.12 17.12
CA ALA A 82 5.63 -6.54 17.50
C ALA A 82 6.87 -7.02 18.26
N SER A 83 8.06 -6.47 17.97
CA SER A 83 9.27 -6.75 18.74
C SER A 83 10.31 -5.64 18.56
N PRO A 84 11.28 -5.52 19.49
CA PRO A 84 12.39 -4.57 19.34
C PRO A 84 13.20 -4.80 18.05
N GLY A 85 13.47 -6.05 17.69
CA GLY A 85 14.21 -6.38 16.46
C GLY A 85 13.41 -6.07 15.19
N ALA A 86 12.08 -6.19 15.23
CA ALA A 86 11.22 -5.78 14.13
C ALA A 86 11.19 -4.25 13.96
N ALA A 87 11.16 -3.51 15.07
CA ALA A 87 11.27 -2.05 15.05
C ALA A 87 12.61 -1.60 14.47
N GLU A 88 13.72 -2.19 14.95
CA GLU A 88 15.07 -1.89 14.50
C GLU A 88 15.24 -2.16 13.00
N LEU A 89 14.79 -3.33 12.52
CA LEU A 89 14.83 -3.63 11.09
C LEU A 89 14.07 -2.59 10.26
N LEU A 90 12.91 -2.13 10.75
CA LEU A 90 12.12 -1.12 10.05
C LEU A 90 12.77 0.27 10.09
N ASP A 91 13.52 0.62 11.14
CA ASP A 91 14.29 1.88 11.20
C ASP A 91 15.40 1.93 10.14
N TYR A 92 15.95 0.79 9.72
CA TYR A 92 16.90 0.74 8.60
C TYR A 92 16.25 0.90 7.22
N LEU A 93 14.94 0.67 7.12
CA LEU A 93 14.20 0.63 5.85
C LEU A 93 13.34 1.85 5.60
N VAL A 94 12.97 2.58 6.65
CA VAL A 94 11.99 3.66 6.61
C VAL A 94 12.54 4.88 7.32
#